data_AF-A0A255T7M4-F1
#
_entry.id   AF-A0A255T7M4-F1
#
_cell.length_a   1.000
_cell.length_b   1.000
_cell.length_c   1.000
_cell.angle_alpha   90.00
_cell.angle_beta   90.00
_cell.angle_gamma   90.00
#
_symmetry.space_group_name_H-M   'P 1'
#
loop_
_entity.id
_entity.type
_entity.pdbx_description
1 polymer ?
#
loop_
_entity_poly.entity_id
_entity_poly.type
_entity_poly.pdbx_seq_one_letter_code
_entity_poly.pdbx_strand_id
1 'polypeptide(L)' 'MARPIRNTPILMGSDADRFLQEINILPTKEERIKERDRIEASAQQFLNLVLNIKKRQEACE' A
#
# COMPACT_ATOMS: atom_id res chain seq x y z
N MET A 1 4.27 9.52 -16.90
CA MET A 1 3.83 8.14 -17.22
C MET A 1 4.96 7.19 -16.87
N ALA A 2 4.68 6.06 -16.21
CA ALA A 2 5.70 5.09 -15.83
C ALA A 2 6.37 4.48 -17.09
N ARG A 3 7.70 4.31 -17.08
CA ARG A 3 8.42 3.70 -18.21
C ARG A 3 8.07 2.21 -18.30
N PRO A 4 7.75 1.67 -19.49
CA PRO A 4 7.49 0.25 -19.65
C PRO A 4 8.74 -0.56 -19.33
N ILE A 5 8.59 -1.60 -18.51
CA ILE A 5 9.65 -2.55 -18.18
C ILE A 5 9.86 -3.45 -19.40
N ARG A 6 11.11 -3.53 -19.89
CA ARG A 6 11.49 -4.12 -21.20
C ARG A 6 10.98 -5.54 -21.48
N ASN A 7 10.59 -6.30 -20.46
CA ASN A 7 10.22 -7.71 -20.56
C ASN A 7 8.88 -8.06 -19.88
N THR A 8 8.01 -7.07 -19.61
CA THR A 8 6.69 -7.41 -19.06
C THR A 8 5.81 -7.95 -20.18
N PRO A 9 5.38 -9.22 -20.14
CA PRO A 9 4.43 -9.74 -21.11
C PRO A 9 3.15 -8.92 -21.03
N ILE A 10 2.71 -8.39 -22.18
CA ILE A 10 1.45 -7.68 -22.26
C ILE A 10 0.35 -8.75 -22.24
N LEU A 11 -0.48 -8.75 -21.19
CA LEU A 11 -1.69 -9.56 -21.14
C LEU A 11 -2.62 -9.09 -22.27
N MET A 12 -3.02 -10.02 -23.13
CA MET A 12 -3.91 -9.77 -24.27
C MET A 12 -5.05 -10.79 -24.29
N GLY A 13 -6.17 -10.43 -24.92
CA GLY A 13 -7.31 -11.34 -25.09
C GLY A 13 -7.98 -11.73 -23.77
N SER A 14 -8.51 -12.95 -23.70
CA SER A 14 -9.32 -13.42 -22.58
C SER A 14 -8.62 -13.34 -21.21
N ASP A 15 -7.31 -13.52 -21.17
CA ASP A 15 -6.54 -13.41 -19.92
C ASP A 15 -6.43 -11.96 -19.44
N ALA A 16 -6.37 -10.99 -20.36
CA ALA A 16 -6.43 -9.57 -20.02
C ALA A 16 -7.80 -9.20 -19.45
N ASP A 17 -8.87 -9.70 -20.07
CA ASP A 17 -10.24 -9.46 -19.62
C ASP A 17 -10.49 -10.07 -18.24
N ARG A 18 -10.01 -11.30 -18.01
CA ARG A 18 -10.09 -11.96 -16.69
C ARG A 18 -9.36 -11.16 -15.64
N PHE A 19 -8.13 -10.74 -15.93
CA PHE A 19 -7.34 -9.93 -15.02
C PHE A 19 -8.03 -8.59 -14.71
N LEU A 20 -8.58 -7.92 -15.73
CA LEU A 20 -9.34 -6.69 -15.56
C LEU A 20 -10.59 -6.88 -14.69
N GLN A 21 -11.30 -8.00 -14.84
CA GLN A 21 -12.44 -8.32 -13.99
C GLN A 21 -12.02 -8.51 -12.54
N GLU A 22 -10.94 -9.28 -12.31
CA GLU A 22 -10.42 -9.55 -10.97
C GLU A 22 -9.96 -8.27 -10.25
N ILE A 23 -9.20 -7.39 -10.93
CA ILE A 23 -8.73 -6.15 -10.29
C ILE A 23 -9.83 -5.12 -10.03
N ASN A 24 -10.93 -5.18 -10.79
CA ASN A 24 -12.06 -4.28 -10.63
C ASN A 24 -13.00 -4.72 -9.49
N ILE A 25 -12.83 -5.94 -8.97
CA ILE A 25 -13.51 -6.38 -7.76
C ILE A 25 -12.85 -5.69 -6.57
N LEU A 26 -13.39 -4.53 -6.22
CA LEU A 26 -12.99 -3.81 -5.02
C LEU A 26 -13.65 -4.45 -3.80
N PRO A 27 -12.95 -4.48 -2.64
CA PRO A 27 -13.58 -4.83 -1.37
C PRO A 27 -14.77 -3.92 -1.08
N THR A 28 -15.68 -4.39 -0.26
CA THR A 28 -16.85 -3.61 0.15
C THR A 28 -16.43 -2.28 0.79
N LYS A 29 -17.34 -1.30 0.82
CA LYS A 29 -17.07 -0.01 1.46
C LYS A 29 -16.61 -0.18 2.92
N GLU A 30 -17.22 -1.12 3.64
CA GLU A 30 -16.90 -1.42 5.04
C GLU A 30 -15.51 -1.99 5.20
N GLU A 31 -15.13 -2.98 4.38
CA GLU A 31 -13.77 -3.55 4.39
C GLU A 31 -12.71 -2.50 4.06
N ARG A 32 -12.99 -1.60 3.10
CA ARG A 32 -12.08 -0.51 2.76
C ARG A 32 -11.90 0.49 3.90
N ILE A 33 -12.96 0.80 4.65
CA ILE A 33 -12.86 1.68 5.83
C ILE A 33 -12.03 0.99 6.91
N LYS A 34 -12.34 -0.27 7.24
CA LYS A 34 -11.60 -1.05 8.23
C LYS A 34 -10.11 -1.14 7.91
N GLU A 35 -9.77 -1.34 6.64
CA GLU A 35 -8.38 -1.41 6.20
C GLU A 35 -7.68 -0.06 6.30
N ARG A 36 -8.36 1.05 6.00
CA ARG A 36 -7.83 2.40 6.20
C ARG A 36 -7.51 2.66 7.68
N ASP A 37 -8.45 2.34 8.57
CA ASP A 37 -8.26 2.53 10.01
C ASP A 37 -7.06 1.73 10.52
N ARG A 38 -6.90 0.49 10.03
CA ARG A 38 -5.74 -0.37 10.34
C ARG A 38 -4.41 0.26 9.88
N ILE A 39 -4.38 0.79 8.67
CA ILE A 39 -3.19 1.44 8.10
C ILE A 39 -2.85 2.70 8.90
N GLU A 40 -3.85 3.53 9.23
CA GLU A 40 -3.64 4.76 10.00
C GLU A 40 -3.09 4.46 11.40
N ALA A 41 -3.66 3.46 12.09
CA ALA A 41 -3.15 3.02 13.39
C ALA A 41 -1.67 2.56 13.29
N SER A 42 -1.34 1.80 12.25
CA SER A 42 0.03 1.31 12.02
C SER A 42 1.00 2.47 11.73
N ALA A 43 0.58 3.44 10.93
CA ALA A 43 1.37 4.63 10.61
C ALA A 43 1.64 5.48 11.86
N GLN A 44 0.63 5.66 12.71
CA GLN A 44 0.78 6.41 13.96
C GLN A 44 1.74 5.71 14.94
N GLN A 45 1.67 4.39 15.05
CA GLN A 45 2.60 3.61 15.85
C GLN A 45 4.05 3.76 15.36
N PHE A 46 4.26 3.69 14.05
CA PHE A 46 5.57 3.89 13.45
C PHE A 46 6.11 5.30 13.70
N LEU A 47 5.28 6.33 13.52
CA LEU A 47 5.68 7.72 13.78
C LEU A 47 6.12 7.90 15.24
N ASN A 48 5.35 7.36 16.19
CA ASN A 48 5.68 7.42 17.60
C ASN A 48 7.02 6.73 17.90
N LEU A 49 7.28 5.56 17.28
CA LEU A 49 8.55 4.86 17.42
C LEU A 49 9.72 5.72 16.93
N VAL A 50 9.61 6.31 15.74
CA VAL A 50 10.64 7.17 15.15
C VAL A 50 10.90 8.41 16.02
N LEU A 51 9.85 9.06 16.51
CA LEU A 51 9.97 10.20 17.40
C LEU A 51 10.68 9.83 18.71
N ASN A 52 10.38 8.67 19.28
CA ASN A 52 11.03 8.19 20.49
C ASN A 52 12.50 7.86 20.27
N ILE A 53 12.86 7.28 19.12
CA ILE A 53 14.25 7.04 18.73
C ILE A 53 15.00 8.36 18.61
N LYS A 54 14.42 9.34 17.90
CA LYS A 54 15.04 10.65 17.70
C LYS A 54 15.30 11.38 19.04
N LYS A 55 14.29 11.41 19.93
CA LYS A 55 14.44 11.99 21.28
C LYS A 55 15.54 11.33 22.10
N ARG A 56 15.73 10.01 21.95
CA ARG A 56 16.80 9.28 22.63
C ARG A 56 18.18 9.64 22.08
N GLN A 57 18.31 9.83 20.77
CA GLN A 57 19.57 10.28 20.16
C GLN A 57 19.93 11.69 20.64
N GLU A 58 18.98 12.62 20.62
CA GLU A 58 19.17 14.00 21.10
C GLU A 58 19.50 14.10 22.61
N ALA A 59 19.16 13.08 23.41
CA ALA A 59 19.45 13.04 24.85
C ALA A 59 20.79 12.36 25.20
N CYS A 60 21.42 11.68 24.23
CA CYS A 60 22.71 11.02 24.41
C CYS A 60 23.88 11.80 23.79
N GLU A 61 23.61 12.83 22.99
CA GLU A 61 24.56 13.85 22.50
C GLU A 61 24.59 15.06 23.45
#